data_AF-A0A952EVR7-F1
#
_entry.id   AF-A0A952EVR7-F1
#
_cell.length_a   1.000
_cell.length_b   1.000
_cell.length_c   1.000
_cell.angle_alpha   90.00
_cell.angle_beta   90.00
_cell.angle_gamma   90.00
#
_symmetry.space_group_name_H-M   'P 1'
#
loop_
_entity.id
_entity.type
_entity.pdbx_description
1 polymer ?
#
loop_
_entity_poly.entity_id
_entity_poly.type
_entity_poly.pdbx_seq_one_letter_code
_entity_poly.pdbx_strand_id
1 'polypeptide(L)' 'FKVRGYTRCNRCGRPHAVYRKFGLCRICLREMAHAGELPGVQKSSW' A
#
# COMPACT_ATOMS: atom_id res chain seq x y z
N PHE A 1 16.94 17.96 4.70
CA PHE A 1 16.90 17.02 5.86
C PHE A 1 16.47 15.63 5.41
N LYS A 2 17.42 14.74 5.09
CA LYS A 2 17.13 13.35 4.65
C LYS A 2 16.37 12.54 5.72
N VAL A 3 16.59 12.84 7.00
CA VAL A 3 15.99 12.16 8.16
C VAL A 3 14.51 12.50 8.40
N ARG A 4 13.98 13.57 7.77
CA ARG A 4 12.58 14.02 7.94
C ARG A 4 11.61 13.41 6.91
N GLY A 5 12.07 12.47 6.09
CA GLY A 5 11.26 11.83 5.05
C GLY A 5 10.29 10.82 5.65
N TYR A 6 8.98 11.07 5.52
CA TYR A 6 7.94 10.12 5.92
C TYR A 6 7.43 9.34 4.71
N THR A 7 7.25 8.03 4.85
CA THR A 7 6.61 7.21 3.82
C THR A 7 5.10 7.43 3.90
N ARG A 8 4.51 7.99 2.86
CA ARG A 8 3.06 8.23 2.77
C ARG A 8 2.44 7.35 1.68
N CYS A 9 1.17 7.04 1.84
CA CYS A 9 0.39 6.37 0.79
C CYS A 9 0.24 7.30 -0.42
N ASN A 10 0.51 6.79 -1.62
CA ASN A 10 0.40 7.56 -2.86
C ASN A 10 -1.05 7.92 -3.23
N ARG A 11 -2.04 7.13 -2.76
CA ARG A 11 -3.47 7.35 -3.08
C ARG A 11 -4.18 8.26 -2.08
N CYS A 12 -3.91 8.09 -0.78
CA CYS A 12 -4.67 8.77 0.29
C CYS A 12 -3.81 9.54 1.30
N GLY A 13 -2.48 9.59 1.13
CA GLY A 13 -1.59 10.37 2.00
C GLY A 13 -1.36 9.82 3.42
N ARG A 14 -1.95 8.66 3.76
CA ARG A 14 -1.79 8.05 5.10
C ARG A 14 -0.31 7.88 5.47
N PRO A 15 0.13 8.38 6.65
CA PRO A 15 1.53 8.36 7.06
C PRO A 15 1.99 7.03 7.69
N HIS A 16 1.06 6.12 8.02
CA HIS A 16 1.38 4.85 8.69
C HIS A 16 0.88 3.64 7.90
N ALA A 17 1.55 2.50 8.14
CA ALA A 17 1.24 1.20 7.53
C ALA A 17 1.22 1.26 5.99
N VAL A 18 2.27 1.84 5.42
CA VAL A 18 2.51 1.93 3.97
C VAL A 18 3.46 0.82 3.55
N TYR A 19 3.01 -0.03 2.63
CA TYR A 19 3.84 -1.09 2.06
C TYR A 19 4.77 -0.48 1.00
N ARG A 20 6.08 -0.48 1.25
CA ARG A 20 7.07 0.17 0.36
C ARG A 20 7.07 -0.38 -1.06
N LYS A 21 6.81 -1.68 -1.24
CA LYS A 21 6.72 -2.32 -2.58
C LYS A 21 5.61 -1.73 -3.44
N PHE A 22 4.48 -1.39 -2.82
CA PHE A 22 3.29 -0.91 -3.53
C PHE A 22 3.09 0.61 -3.41
N GLY A 23 3.74 1.26 -2.44
CA GLY A 23 3.52 2.69 -2.14
C GLY A 23 2.12 3.00 -1.58
N LEU A 24 1.39 1.98 -1.11
CA LEU A 24 0.00 2.08 -0.67
C LEU A 24 -0.13 1.75 0.81
N CYS A 25 -1.08 2.40 1.49
CA CYS A 25 -1.46 2.00 2.83
C CYS A 25 -2.24 0.68 2.81
N ARG A 26 -2.31 0.02 3.98
CA ARG A 26 -3.05 -1.25 4.13
C ARG A 26 -4.51 -1.24 3.65
N ILE A 27 -5.18 -0.09 3.67
CA ILE A 27 -6.59 0.03 3.27
C ILE A 27 -6.70 0.06 1.75
N CYS A 28 -6.00 1.01 1.11
CA CYS A 28 -6.01 1.13 -0.34
C CYS A 28 -5.45 -0.13 -1.00
N LEU A 29 -4.41 -0.76 -0.43
CA LEU A 29 -3.90 -2.03 -0.93
C LEU A 29 -4.98 -3.12 -0.91
N ARG A 30 -5.75 -3.20 0.18
CA ARG A 30 -6.82 -4.20 0.33
C ARG A 30 -7.96 -3.97 -0.66
N GLU A 31 -8.42 -2.73 -0.79
CA GLU A 31 -9.47 -2.35 -1.74
C GLU A 31 -9.07 -2.69 -3.18
N MET A 32 -7.86 -2.31 -3.59
CA MET A 32 -7.33 -2.59 -4.92
C MET A 32 -7.09 -4.08 -5.16
N ALA A 33 -6.62 -4.81 -4.14
CA ALA A 33 -6.45 -6.26 -4.21
C ALA A 33 -7.80 -6.98 -4.37
N HIS A 34 -8.86 -6.51 -3.70
CA HIS A 34 -10.20 -7.04 -3.88
C HIS A 34 -10.83 -6.67 -5.22
N ALA A 35 -10.51 -5.50 -5.76
CA ALA A 35 -10.94 -5.08 -7.09
C ALA A 35 -10.15 -5.77 -8.23
N GLY A 36 -9.05 -6.47 -7.92
CA GLY A 36 -8.18 -7.10 -8.93
C GLY A 36 -7.27 -6.12 -9.68
N GLU A 37 -7.11 -4.89 -9.18
CA GLU A 37 -6.28 -3.84 -9.81
C GLU A 37 -4.77 -4.05 -9.57
N LEU A 38 -4.40 -4.94 -8.64
CA LEU A 38 -3.01 -5.23 -8.30
C LEU A 38 -2.53 -6.52 -8.99
N PRO A 39 -1.57 -6.43 -9.93
CA PRO A 39 -1.11 -7.60 -10.67
C PRO A 39 -0.38 -8.58 -9.75
N GLY A 40 -0.75 -9.87 -9.85
CA GLY A 40 -0.12 -10.95 -9.09
C GLY A 40 -0.43 -10.95 -7.59
N VAL A 41 -1.40 -10.15 -7.12
CA VAL A 41 -1.88 -10.19 -5.74
C VAL A 41 -3.14 -11.04 -5.68
N GLN A 42 -3.05 -12.15 -4.95
CA GLN A 42 -4.17 -13.04 -4.67
C GLN A 42 -4.21 -13.37 -3.17
N LYS A 43 -5.39 -13.76 -2.69
CA LYS A 43 -5.50 -14.28 -1.33
C LYS A 43 -4.74 -15.59 -1.26
N SER A 44 -3.85 -15.71 -0.28
CA SER A 44 -3.14 -16.95 -0.04
C SER A 44 -4.01 -17.93 0.73
N SER A 45 -3.96 -19.19 0.32
CA SER A 45 -4.47 -20.34 1.06
C SER A 45 -3.31 -21.31 1.24
N TRP A 46 -2.57 -21.13 2.33
CA TRP A 46 -1.76 -22.18 2.91
C TRP A 46 -2.50 -22.73 4.13
#